data_AF-A0A378YKF9-F1
#
_entry.id   AF-A0A378YKF9-F1
#
_cell.length_a   1.000
_cell.length_b   1.000
_cell.length_c   1.000
_cell.angle_alpha   90.00
_cell.angle_beta   90.00
_cell.angle_gamma   90.00
#
_symmetry.space_group_name_H-M   'P 1'
#
loop_
_entity.id
_entity.type
_entity.pdbx_description
1 polymer ?
#
loop_
_entity_poly.entity_id
_entity_poly.type
_entity_poly.pdbx_seq_one_letter_code
_entity_poly.pdbx_strand_id
1 'polypeptide(L)'
;MCELCHAVHRVGGTNLFTARKAGAVGKAGNSVGTYVCADFCCSLYVRGRKPLGANQPEQALPTEARIEHLTRRLDGFVARVLG
;
A
#
# COMPACT_ATOMS: atom_id res chain seq x y z
N MET A 1 6.47 -7.84 -0.21
CA MET A 1 5.14 -7.64 0.43
C MET A 1 4.75 -6.19 0.25
N CYS A 2 3.47 -5.88 0.01
CA CYS A 2 3.00 -4.50 -0.13
C CYS A 2 2.57 -3.91 1.22
N GLU A 3 3.00 -2.70 1.56
CA GLU A 3 2.66 -2.00 2.81
C GLU A 3 1.21 -1.49 2.86
N LEU A 4 0.47 -1.51 1.74
CA LEU A 4 -0.94 -1.09 1.70
C LEU A 4 -1.87 -2.30 1.86
N CYS A 5 -1.87 -3.22 0.90
CA CYS A 5 -2.76 -4.38 0.92
C CYS A 5 -2.21 -5.58 1.69
N HIS A 6 -0.94 -5.57 2.13
CA HIS A 6 -0.23 -6.68 2.78
C HIS A 6 -0.10 -7.97 1.97
N ALA A 7 -0.55 -7.97 0.71
CA ALA A 7 -0.33 -9.07 -0.21
C ALA A 7 1.17 -9.37 -0.40
N VAL A 8 1.49 -10.66 -0.41
CA VAL A 8 2.81 -11.19 -0.72
C VAL A 8 2.86 -11.53 -2.21
N HIS A 9 3.59 -10.71 -2.96
CA HIS A 9 3.87 -10.95 -4.36
C HIS A 9 5.19 -11.71 -4.56
N ARG A 10 5.32 -12.35 -5.73
CA ARG A 10 6.62 -12.80 -6.24
C ARG A 10 7.57 -11.61 -6.44
N VAL A 11 8.84 -11.90 -6.68
CA VAL A 11 9.88 -10.90 -7.01
C VAL A 11 9.35 -9.93 -8.08
N GLY A 12 9.51 -8.63 -7.84
CA GLY A 12 9.06 -7.57 -8.75
C GLY A 12 7.58 -7.17 -8.64
N GLY A 13 6.76 -7.84 -7.82
CA GLY A 13 5.35 -7.45 -7.66
C GLY A 13 5.11 -6.24 -6.77
N THR A 14 6.15 -5.66 -6.17
CA THR A 14 6.10 -4.43 -5.40
C THR A 14 7.24 -3.50 -5.77
N ASN A 15 6.96 -2.20 -5.80
CA ASN A 15 7.93 -1.14 -6.06
C ASN A 15 7.97 -0.16 -4.88
N LEU A 16 9.12 0.47 -4.66
CA LEU A 16 9.21 1.62 -3.78
C LEU A 16 8.49 2.80 -4.43
N PHE A 17 7.42 3.27 -3.80
CA PHE A 17 6.75 4.51 -4.16
C PHE A 17 7.21 5.62 -3.23
N THR A 18 7.62 6.75 -3.80
CA THR A 18 8.05 7.93 -3.02
C THR A 18 7.14 9.11 -3.32
N ALA A 19 6.74 9.82 -2.28
CA ALA A 19 6.01 11.07 -2.40
C ALA A 19 6.79 12.18 -1.69
N ARG A 20 6.93 13.33 -2.36
CA ARG A 20 7.46 14.56 -1.76
C ARG A 20 6.50 14.99 -0.64
N LYS A 21 7.03 15.37 0.53
CA LYS A 21 6.19 15.92 1.61
C LYS A 21 5.49 17.20 1.15
N ALA A 22 4.39 17.58 1.79
CA ALA A 22 3.78 18.88 1.58
C ALA A 22 4.61 20.00 2.22
N GLY A 23 4.30 21.25 1.85
CA GLY A 23 4.87 22.43 2.48
C GLY A 23 6.36 22.71 2.16
N ALA A 24 6.97 23.56 2.97
CA ALA A 24 8.34 24.04 2.77
C ALA A 24 9.37 22.91 2.81
N VAL A 25 9.21 21.95 3.73
CA VAL A 25 10.12 20.79 3.86
C VAL A 25 10.13 19.94 2.59
N GLY A 26 8.99 19.77 1.93
CA GLY A 26 8.90 19.10 0.64
C GLY A 26 9.56 19.86 -0.49
N LYS A 27 9.38 21.18 -0.55
CA LYS A 27 10.07 22.06 -1.51
C LYS A 27 11.60 22.01 -1.34
N ALA A 28 12.08 21.79 -0.12
CA ALA A 28 13.49 21.55 0.21
C ALA A 28 13.98 20.10 -0.11
N GLY A 29 13.12 19.25 -0.71
CA GLY A 29 13.50 17.92 -1.18
C GLY A 29 13.11 16.76 -0.28
N ASN A 30 12.48 16.99 0.88
CA ASN A 30 12.08 15.90 1.76
C ASN A 30 10.94 15.06 1.15
N SER A 31 11.08 13.74 1.21
CA SER A 31 10.11 12.76 0.72
C SER A 31 9.90 11.63 1.73
N VAL A 32 8.76 10.96 1.63
CA VAL A 32 8.49 9.70 2.34
C VAL A 32 8.26 8.59 1.33
N GLY A 33 8.75 7.40 1.66
CA GLY A 33 8.61 6.19 0.84
C GLY A 33 7.73 5.13 1.51
N THR A 34 7.13 4.28 0.68
CA THR A 34 6.46 3.04 1.08
C THR A 34 6.47 2.01 -0.07
N TYR A 35 6.47 0.71 0.23
CA TYR A 35 6.39 -0.32 -0.80
C TYR A 35 4.93 -0.57 -1.22
N VAL A 36 4.64 -0.39 -2.50
CA VAL A 36 3.29 -0.54 -3.07
C VAL A 36 3.30 -1.62 -4.15
N CYS A 37 2.16 -2.28 -4.40
CA CYS A 37 2.00 -3.14 -5.57
C CYS A 37 2.47 -2.40 -6.83
N ALA A 38 3.29 -3.06 -7.65
CA ALA A 38 3.86 -2.45 -8.86
C ALA A 38 2.79 -1.98 -9.87
N ASP A 39 1.57 -2.52 -9.77
CA ASP A 39 0.43 -2.24 -10.62
C ASP A 39 -0.65 -1.36 -9.98
N PHE A 40 -0.42 -0.86 -8.76
CA PHE A 40 -1.39 -0.09 -7.95
C PHE A 40 -2.77 -0.75 -7.80
N CYS A 41 -2.89 -2.06 -7.98
CA CYS A 41 -4.16 -2.80 -7.92
C CYS A 41 -4.55 -3.22 -6.49
N CYS A 42 -3.99 -2.59 -5.44
CA CYS A 42 -4.20 -2.93 -4.02
C CYS A 42 -5.68 -3.14 -3.67
N SER A 43 -6.57 -2.26 -4.17
CA SER A 43 -8.01 -2.35 -3.95
C SER A 43 -8.63 -3.62 -4.56
N LEU A 44 -8.18 -4.04 -5.74
CA LEU A 44 -8.66 -5.26 -6.40
C LEU A 44 -8.21 -6.50 -5.62
N TYR A 45 -6.98 -6.50 -5.10
CA TYR A 45 -6.44 -7.60 -4.30
C TYR A 45 -7.19 -7.81 -2.98
N VAL A 46 -7.44 -6.73 -2.22
CA VAL A 46 -8.19 -6.85 -0.95
C VAL A 46 -9.66 -7.24 -1.16
N ARG A 47 -10.22 -6.97 -2.35
CA ARG A 47 -11.59 -7.35 -2.74
C ARG A 47 -11.67 -8.72 -3.42
N GLY A 48 -10.55 -9.43 -3.60
CA GLY A 48 -10.52 -10.71 -4.31
C GLY A 48 -10.88 -10.61 -5.80
N ARG A 49 -10.84 -9.41 -6.39
CA ARG A 49 -11.16 -9.17 -7.81
C ARG A 49 -9.96 -9.33 -8.75
N LYS A 50 -8.77 -9.53 -8.18
CA LYS A 50 -7.55 -9.86 -8.90
C LYS A 50 -6.84 -11.00 -8.16
N PRO A 51 -6.36 -12.04 -8.86
CA PRO A 51 -5.78 -13.20 -8.20
C PRO A 51 -4.45 -12.85 -7.53
N LEU A 52 -4.21 -13.48 -6.39
CA LEU A 52 -2.91 -13.55 -5.71
C LEU A 52 -2.47 -15.01 -5.65
N GLY A 53 -1.19 -15.25 -5.32
CA GLY A 53 -0.73 -16.61 -5.02
C GLY A 53 -1.50 -17.22 -3.85
N ALA A 54 -1.55 -18.55 -3.75
CA ALA A 54 -2.16 -19.23 -2.63
C ALA A 54 -1.50 -18.86 -1.29
N ASN A 55 -2.21 -19.08 -0.17
CA ASN A 55 -1.72 -18.91 1.20
C ASN A 55 -1.27 -17.48 1.53
N GLN A 56 -2.09 -16.48 1.19
CA GLN A 56 -1.82 -15.11 1.60
C GLN A 56 -2.22 -14.91 3.07
N PRO A 57 -1.34 -14.41 3.95
CA PRO A 57 -1.68 -14.16 5.36
C PRO A 57 -2.90 -13.26 5.52
N GLU A 58 -3.09 -12.26 4.66
CA GLU A 58 -4.23 -11.34 4.75
C GLU A 58 -5.57 -11.95 4.31
N GLN A 59 -5.57 -13.10 3.64
CA GLN A 59 -6.81 -13.81 3.27
C GLN A 59 -7.49 -14.50 4.45
N ALA A 60 -6.81 -14.60 5.61
CA ALA A 60 -7.43 -15.08 6.85
C ALA A 60 -8.46 -14.08 7.43
N LEU A 61 -8.45 -12.82 6.98
CA LEU A 61 -9.38 -11.79 7.40
C LEU A 61 -10.58 -11.68 6.43
N PRO A 62 -11.78 -11.30 6.93
CA PRO A 62 -12.90 -10.91 6.07
C PRO A 62 -12.51 -9.77 5.12
N THR A 63 -13.14 -9.74 3.94
CA THR A 63 -12.88 -8.74 2.90
C THR A 63 -13.03 -7.30 3.42
N GLU A 64 -14.04 -7.06 4.24
CA GLU A 64 -14.35 -5.77 4.84
C GLU A 64 -13.20 -5.29 5.74
N ALA A 65 -12.68 -6.17 6.59
CA ALA A 65 -11.53 -5.87 7.45
C ALA A 65 -10.26 -5.61 6.64
N ARG A 66 -10.06 -6.35 5.53
CA ARG A 66 -8.93 -6.11 4.62
C ARG A 66 -9.03 -4.75 3.94
N ILE A 67 -10.23 -4.32 3.55
CA ILE A 67 -10.50 -2.99 2.98
C ILE A 67 -10.21 -1.92 4.03
N GLU A 68 -10.74 -2.06 5.24
CA GLU A 68 -10.52 -1.10 6.33
C GLU A 68 -9.03 -0.95 6.65
N HIS A 69 -8.31 -2.06 6.78
CA HIS A 69 -6.87 -2.06 7.00
C HIS A 69 -6.10 -1.37 5.88
N LEU A 70 -6.45 -1.62 4.62
CA LEU A 70 -5.83 -0.92 3.48
C LEU A 70 -6.06 0.59 3.58
N THR A 71 -7.30 1.01 3.83
CA THR A 71 -7.65 2.43 3.97
C THR A 71 -6.87 3.08 5.10
N ARG A 72 -6.82 2.45 6.29
CA ARG A 72 -6.06 2.96 7.44
C ARG A 72 -4.56 3.12 7.14
N ARG A 73 -3.94 2.17 6.44
CA ARG A 73 -2.52 2.26 6.05
C ARG A 73 -2.29 3.32 4.98
N LEU A 74 -3.22 3.46 4.03
CA LEU A 74 -3.18 4.51 3.02
C LEU A 74 -3.28 5.90 3.67
N ASP A 75 -4.23 6.09 4.58
CA ASP A 75 -4.42 7.34 5.31
C ASP A 75 -3.19 7.67 6.14
N GLY A 76 -2.58 6.69 6.79
CA GLY A 76 -1.31 6.87 7.51
C GLY A 76 -0.16 7.31 6.58
N PHE A 77 -0.08 6.78 5.36
CA PHE A 77 0.89 7.25 4.37
C PHE A 77 0.58 8.68 3.91
N VAL A 78 -0.69 9.00 3.63
CA VAL A 78 -1.11 10.36 3.26
C VAL A 78 -0.79 11.36 4.37
N ALA A 79 -1.06 11.03 5.63
CA ALA A 79 -0.71 11.86 6.78
C ALA A 79 0.80 12.14 6.83
N ARG A 80 1.65 11.11 6.62
CA ARG A 80 3.11 11.30 6.54
C ARG A 80 3.55 12.21 5.39
N VAL A 81 2.84 12.17 4.27
CA VAL A 81 3.07 13.09 3.14
C VAL A 81 2.68 14.51 3.52
N LEU A 82 1.51 14.70 4.12
CA LEU A 82 0.98 16.03 4.45
C LEU A 82 1.75 16.72 5.59
N GLY A 83 2.35 15.96 6.51
CA GLY A 83 3.12 16.50 7.62
C GLY A 83 2.30 16.54 8.90
#